data_AF-A0AAW8M5D4-F1
#
_entry.id   AF-A0AAW8M5D4-F1
#
_cell.length_a   1.000
_cell.length_b   1.000
_cell.length_c   1.000
_cell.angle_alpha   90.00
_cell.angle_beta   90.00
_cell.angle_gamma   90.00
#
_symmetry.space_group_name_H-M   'P 1'
#
loop_
_entity.id
_entity.type
_entity.pdbx_description
1 polymer ?
#
loop_
_entity_poly.entity_id
_entity_poly.type
_entity_poly.pdbx_seq_one_letter_code
_entity_poly.pdbx_strand_id
1 'polypeptide(L)' 'MSNEVLVLHRRVKVLDRGMLHCRELELRLAEDGRHVLLSRYLELYSQEHVGECAIHHYRVPLASMIRWMVNHAERGST' A
#
# COMPACT_ATOMS: atom_id res chain seq x y z
N MET A 1 -4.98 12.34 17.49
CA MET A 1 -3.71 12.20 16.74
C MET A 1 -4.09 11.72 15.34
N SER A 2 -3.71 12.42 14.29
CA SER A 2 -3.95 11.95 12.92
C SER A 2 -3.20 10.63 12.74
N ASN A 3 -3.91 9.53 12.48
CA ASN A 3 -3.30 8.32 11.97
C ASN A 3 -2.94 8.59 10.50
N GLU A 4 -1.85 9.34 10.31
CA GLU A 4 -1.34 9.71 8.99
C GLU A 4 -1.07 8.45 8.17
N VAL A 5 -1.38 8.56 6.88
CA VAL A 5 -1.16 7.47 5.94
C VAL A 5 0.27 7.52 5.46
N LEU A 6 0.99 6.40 5.60
CA LEU A 6 2.30 6.22 5.03
C LEU A 6 2.16 5.59 3.64
N VAL A 7 2.47 6.35 2.59
CA VAL A 7 2.56 5.81 1.23
C VAL A 7 3.89 5.08 1.10
N LEU A 8 3.83 3.74 1.10
CA LEU A 8 5.01 2.88 1.00
C LEU A 8 5.55 2.82 -0.43
N HIS A 9 4.65 2.83 -1.40
CA HIS A 9 5.01 2.76 -2.81
C HIS A 9 3.88 3.34 -3.67
N ARG A 10 4.20 4.31 -4.52
CA ARG A 10 3.31 4.81 -5.57
C ARG A 10 4.03 4.75 -6.91
N ARG A 11 3.37 4.18 -7.92
CA ARG A 11 3.88 4.18 -9.30
C ARG A 11 2.75 4.43 -10.27
N VAL A 12 2.98 5.39 -11.16
CA VAL A 12 2.13 5.63 -12.32
C VAL A 12 2.92 5.26 -13.57
N LYS A 13 2.30 4.52 -14.47
CA LYS A 13 2.86 4.19 -15.78
C LYS A 13 1.89 4.61 -16.88
N VAL A 14 2.44 5.14 -17.96
CA VAL A 14 1.73 5.23 -19.24
C VAL A 14 1.89 3.87 -19.93
N LEU A 15 0.78 3.33 -20.39
CA LEU A 15 0.67 2.13 -21.22
C LEU A 15 0.29 2.55 -22.65
N ASP A 16 0.06 1.57 -23.53
CA ASP A 16 -0.31 1.82 -24.92
C ASP A 16 -1.55 2.71 -25.03
N ARG A 17 -1.57 3.55 -26.08
CA ARG A 17 -2.67 4.47 -26.41
C ARG A 17 -3.04 5.46 -25.28
N GLY A 18 -2.07 5.83 -24.43
CA GLY A 18 -2.27 6.84 -23.38
C GLY A 18 -3.04 6.34 -22.16
N MET A 19 -3.26 5.02 -22.04
CA MET A 19 -3.82 4.41 -20.85
C MET A 19 -2.87 4.58 -19.66
N LEU A 20 -3.38 4.91 -18.48
CA LEU A 20 -2.59 5.08 -17.27
C LEU A 20 -2.83 3.92 -16.33
N HIS A 21 -1.76 3.38 -15.78
CA HIS A 21 -1.81 2.36 -14.75
C HIS A 21 -1.19 2.90 -13.47
N CYS A 22 -2.03 3.11 -12.46
CA CYS A 22 -1.65 3.56 -11.13
C CYS A 22 -1.63 2.37 -10.17
N ARG A 23 -0.55 2.25 -9.40
CA ARG A 23 -0.45 1.30 -8.30
C ARG A 23 0.07 2.01 -7.07
N GLU A 24 -0.67 1.91 -5.98
CA GLU A 24 -0.31 2.49 -4.70
C GLU A 24 -0.43 1.45 -3.58
N LEU A 25 0.50 1.52 -2.64
CA LEU A 25 0.51 0.74 -1.41
C LEU A 25 0.64 1.71 -0.25
N GLU A 26 -0.37 1.69 0.61
CA GLU A 26 -0.47 2.56 1.77
C GLU A 26 -0.51 1.73 3.05
N LEU A 27 0.05 2.29 4.12
CA LEU A 27 0.01 1.74 5.46
C LEU A 27 -0.53 2.79 6.42
N ARG A 28 -1.49 2.39 7.26
CA ARG A 28 -2.04 3.25 8.31
C ARG A 28 -2.19 2.47 9.61
N LEU A 29 -1.89 3.09 10.75
CA LEU A 29 -2.24 2.52 12.04
C LEU A 29 -3.76 2.56 12.23
N ALA A 30 -4.37 1.45 12.61
CA ALA A 30 -5.79 1.42 12.93
C ALA A 30 -6.06 2.20 14.23
N GLU A 31 -7.28 2.70 14.39
CA GLU A 31 -7.67 3.48 15.59
C GLU A 31 -7.50 2.70 16.89
N ASP A 32 -7.56 1.37 16.84
CA ASP A 32 -7.36 0.51 18.01
C ASP A 32 -5.89 0.40 18.46
N GLY A 33 -4.94 0.97 17.71
CA GLY A 33 -3.50 0.93 17.97
C GLY A 33 -2.87 -0.47 17.92
N ARG A 34 -3.65 -1.50 17.60
CA ARG A 34 -3.22 -2.91 17.62
C ARG A 34 -3.06 -3.51 16.24
N HIS A 35 -3.61 -2.85 15.22
CA HIS A 35 -3.53 -3.30 13.84
C HIS A 35 -2.95 -2.21 12.95
N VAL A 36 -2.30 -2.64 11.87
CA VAL A 36 -2.04 -1.80 10.71
C VAL A 36 -3.00 -2.20 9.58
N LEU A 37 -3.48 -1.20 8.86
CA LEU A 37 -4.24 -1.34 7.65
C LEU A 37 -3.30 -1.16 6.48
N LEU A 38 -3.12 -2.22 5.69
CA LEU A 38 -2.39 -2.17 4.43
C LEU A 38 -3.42 -2.08 3.30
N SER A 39 -3.39 -1.00 2.54
CA SER A 39 -4.30 -0.79 1.40
C SER A 39 -3.49 -0.86 0.11
N ARG A 40 -3.89 -1.76 -0.79
CA ARG A 40 -3.31 -1.87 -2.13
C ARG A 40 -4.33 -1.36 -3.14
N TYR A 41 -3.99 -0.24 -3.76
CA TYR A 41 -4.76 0.39 -4.81
C TYR A 41 -4.19 0.03 -6.19
N LEU A 42 -5.08 -0.28 -7.12
CA LEU A 42 -4.78 -0.50 -8.52
C LEU A 42 -5.85 0.20 -9.36
N GLU A 43 -5.42 1.06 -10.27
CA GLU A 43 -6.34 1.73 -11.20
C GLU A 43 -5.77 1.72 -12.61
N LEU A 44 -6.62 1.34 -13.55
CA LEU A 44 -6.38 1.42 -14.98
C LEU A 44 -7.31 2.49 -15.55
N TYR A 45 -6.75 3.62 -15.92
CA TYR A 45 -7.48 4.74 -16.50
C TYR A 45 -7.29 4.77 -18.02
N SER A 46 -8.40 4.88 -18.76
CA SER A 46 -8.42 5.08 -20.21
C SER A 46 -9.40 6.19 -20.55
N GLN A 47 -9.10 7.02 -21.54
CA GLN A 47 -10.07 8.01 -22.04
C GLN A 47 -11.16 7.37 -22.90
N GLU A 48 -10.87 6.22 -23.52
CA GLU A 48 -11.78 5.56 -24.48
C GLU A 48 -12.68 4.51 -23.82
N HIS A 49 -12.33 4.05 -22.61
CA HIS A 49 -13.01 2.95 -21.92
C HIS A 49 -13.29 3.31 -20.46
N VAL A 50 -14.29 2.66 -19.87
CA VAL A 50 -14.53 2.73 -18.42
C VAL A 50 -13.29 2.21 -17.71
N GLY A 51 -12.69 3.04 -16.86
CA GLY A 51 -11.51 2.64 -16.07
C GLY A 51 -11.84 1.51 -15.10
N GLU A 52 -10.85 0.68 -14.81
CA GLU A 52 -10.95 -0.38 -13.82
C GLU A 52 -10.26 0.07 -12.53
N CYS A 53 -10.88 -0.17 -11.39
CA CYS A 53 -10.30 0.13 -10.08
C CYS A 53 -10.49 -1.07 -9.15
N ALA A 54 -9.40 -1.50 -8.52
CA ALA A 54 -9.40 -2.56 -7.52
C ALA A 54 -8.66 -2.07 -6.26
N ILE A 55 -9.33 -2.23 -5.12
CA ILE A 55 -8.77 -1.89 -3.82
C ILE A 55 -8.85 -3.12 -2.92
N HIS A 56 -7.71 -3.50 -2.35
CA HIS A 56 -7.65 -4.57 -1.36
C HIS A 56 -7.14 -4.02 -0.04
N HIS A 57 -7.91 -4.27 1.03
CA HIS A 57 -7.54 -3.89 2.39
C HIS A 57 -7.17 -5.12 3.20
N TYR A 58 -6.06 -5.02 3.91
CA TYR A 58 -5.60 -6.05 4.82
C TYR A 58 -5.48 -5.45 6.21
N ARG A 59 -5.96 -6.17 7.21
CA ARG A 59 -5.78 -5.83 8.62
C ARG A 59 -4.74 -6.78 9.20
N VAL A 60 -3.62 -6.24 9.65
CA VAL A 60 -2.50 -7.03 10.16
C VAL A 60 -2.26 -6.68 11.62
N PRO A 61 -2.20 -7.65 12.54
CA PRO A 61 -1.81 -7.37 13.92
C PRO A 61 -0.41 -6.76 13.97
N LEU A 62 -0.30 -5.57 14.57
CA LEU A 62 0.94 -4.79 14.62
C LEU A 62 2.06 -5.60 15.29
N ALA A 63 1.76 -6.28 16.40
CA ALA A 63 2.73 -7.11 17.10
C ALA A 63 3.30 -8.25 16.22
N SER A 64 2.47 -8.87 15.37
CA SER A 64 2.91 -9.91 14.44
C SER A 64 3.81 -9.34 13.35
N MET A 65 3.48 -8.17 12.81
CA MET A 65 4.31 -7.48 11.81
C MET A 65 5.69 -7.12 12.39
N ILE A 66 5.72 -6.51 13.58
CA ILE A 66 6.98 -6.13 14.25
C ILE A 66 7.83 -7.37 14.50
N ARG A 67 7.24 -8.45 15.02
CA ARG A 67 7.97 -9.70 15.25
C ARG A 67 8.56 -10.26 13.95
N TRP A 68 7.78 -10.24 12.87
CA TRP A 68 8.29 -10.65 11.56
C TRP A 68 9.46 -9.77 11.11
N MET A 69 9.35 -8.44 11.22
CA MET A 69 10.43 -7.52 10.84
C MET A 69 11.71 -7.79 11.65
N VAL A 70 11.62 -7.97 12.96
CA VAL A 70 12.78 -8.28 13.81
C VAL A 70 13.47 -9.58 13.37
N ASN A 71 12.69 -10.60 12.98
CA ASN A 71 13.23 -11.89 12.56
C ASN A 71 13.86 -11.88 11.15
N HIS A 72 13.55 -10.88 10.32
CA HIS A 72 14.01 -10.81 8.93
C HIS A 72 14.82 -9.55 8.61
N ALA A 73 15.06 -8.69 9.60
CA ALA A 73 15.88 -7.50 9.44
C ALA A 73 17.34 -7.91 9.22
N GLU A 74 17.97 -7.33 8.20
CA GLU A 74 19.42 -7.39 8.04
C GLU A 74 20.05 -6.56 9.16
N ARG A 75 20.92 -7.18 9.97
CA ARG A 75 21.69 -6.43 10.97
C ARG A 75 22.67 -5.55 10.22
N GLY A 76 22.54 -4.23 10.37
CA GLY A 76 23.54 -3.31 9.86
C GLY A 76 24.91 -3.68 10.43
N SER A 77 25.89 -3.91 9.56
CA SER A 77 27.29 -3.97 9.96
C SER A 77 27.71 -2.56 10.42
N THR A 78 27.85 -2.40 11.74
CA THR A 78 28.46 -1.22 12.37
C THR A 78 29.95 -1.15 12.08
#